data_AF-A0A3C0XKD7-F1
#
_entry.id   AF-A0A3C0XKD7-F1
#
_cell.length_a   1.000
_cell.length_b   1.000
_cell.length_c   1.000
_cell.angle_alpha   90.00
_cell.angle_beta   90.00
_cell.angle_gamma   90.00
#
_symmetry.space_group_name_H-M   'P 1'
#
loop_
_entity.id
_entity.type
_entity.pdbx_description
1 polymer ?
#
loop_
_entity_poly.entity_id
_entity_poly.type
_entity_poly.pdbx_seq_one_letter_code
_entity_poly.pdbx_strand_id
1 'polypeptide(L)'
;MMDIVERELQAPSANFALSVAILGWGSLTYDWHGLSLVEPVTWHENGPSLPIEFSRISKDRRLTAVIDERNGEWVRTRYAASALDSIERVIEQLLVRERTTKKHWIGFVDLRAGTEWSRNSPAIVDHLRRWLQRATFDAVVWTDIPPDFGELPFSIGAAVAHFLGLDEAEQAAARNYVAWAPREVDTAVRRALKKRGQVDDIDPQFCGWPPHD
;
A
#
# COMPACT_ATOMS: atom_id res chain seq x y z
N MET A 1 -53.19 -10.50 20.54
CA MET A 1 -52.07 -10.22 21.46
C MET A 1 -51.03 -11.29 21.15
N MET A 2 -50.33 -11.18 20.01
CA MET A 2 -49.05 -10.45 19.81
C MET A 2 -47.98 -10.95 20.81
N ASP A 3 -46.81 -11.49 20.45
CA ASP A 3 -46.13 -11.67 19.17
C ASP A 3 -45.17 -12.87 19.33
N ILE A 4 -45.18 -13.81 18.38
CA ILE A 4 -44.08 -14.77 18.18
C ILE A 4 -43.07 -14.03 17.30
N VAL A 5 -42.03 -13.47 17.91
CA VAL A 5 -40.94 -12.86 17.16
C VAL A 5 -40.04 -13.98 16.65
N GLU A 6 -40.30 -14.41 15.42
CA GLU A 6 -39.39 -15.21 14.62
C GLU A 6 -38.04 -14.49 14.55
N ARG A 7 -37.01 -15.07 15.17
CA ARG A 7 -35.62 -14.72 14.87
C ARG A 7 -35.33 -15.26 13.48
N GLU A 8 -35.44 -14.41 12.47
CA GLU A 8 -34.79 -14.64 11.19
C GLU A 8 -33.28 -14.80 11.43
N LEU A 9 -32.81 -16.04 11.39
CA LEU A 9 -31.43 -16.34 11.08
C LEU A 9 -31.21 -15.88 9.64
N GLN A 10 -30.73 -14.64 9.47
CA GLN A 10 -30.25 -14.17 8.19
C GLN A 10 -29.13 -15.10 7.74
N ALA A 11 -29.42 -16.01 6.82
CA ALA A 11 -28.39 -16.77 6.12
C ALA A 11 -27.42 -15.76 5.49
N PRO A 12 -26.10 -16.03 5.46
CA PRO A 12 -25.17 -15.14 4.79
C PRO A 12 -25.63 -14.98 3.35
N SER A 13 -26.07 -13.77 3.00
CA SER A 13 -26.39 -13.41 1.63
C SER A 13 -25.16 -13.75 0.80
N ALA A 14 -25.25 -14.72 -0.10
CA ALA A 14 -24.17 -15.02 -1.02
C ALA A 14 -23.88 -13.74 -1.81
N ASN A 15 -22.77 -13.08 -1.50
CA ASN A 15 -22.38 -11.89 -2.22
C ASN A 15 -21.93 -12.33 -3.62
N PHE A 16 -22.76 -12.06 -4.63
CA PHE A 16 -22.45 -12.47 -6.01
C PHE A 16 -21.38 -11.59 -6.66
N ALA A 17 -21.17 -10.38 -6.15
CA ALA A 17 -20.16 -9.44 -6.62
C ALA A 17 -18.79 -9.72 -5.97
N LEU A 18 -17.72 -9.66 -6.76
CA LEU A 18 -16.35 -9.84 -6.28
C LEU A 18 -15.98 -8.68 -5.34
N SER A 19 -15.55 -9.01 -4.13
CA SER A 19 -15.05 -8.03 -3.17
C SER A 19 -13.52 -7.93 -3.24
N VAL A 20 -13.00 -6.73 -3.51
CA VAL A 20 -11.56 -6.51 -3.73
C VAL A 20 -11.00 -5.54 -2.68
N ALA A 21 -9.91 -5.95 -2.02
CA ALA A 21 -9.10 -5.06 -1.19
C ALA A 21 -7.94 -4.46 -1.98
N ILE A 22 -7.61 -3.20 -1.73
CA ILE A 22 -6.39 -2.55 -2.23
C ILE A 22 -5.46 -2.31 -1.05
N LEU A 23 -4.21 -2.80 -1.13
CA LEU A 23 -3.22 -2.59 -0.06
C LEU A 23 -2.46 -1.27 -0.24
N GLY A 24 -2.04 -0.68 0.88
CA GLY A 24 -1.26 0.54 0.90
C GLY A 24 -0.32 0.64 2.10
N TRP A 25 0.86 1.20 1.87
CA TRP A 25 1.91 1.46 2.88
C TRP A 25 2.63 2.79 2.62
N GLY A 26 2.01 3.67 1.84
CA GLY A 26 2.60 4.93 1.40
C GLY A 26 1.52 5.84 0.85
N SER A 27 1.80 6.52 -0.27
CA SER A 27 0.94 7.57 -0.80
C SER A 27 -0.52 7.20 -1.04
N LEU A 28 -0.83 5.95 -1.37
CA LEU A 28 -2.23 5.52 -1.52
C LEU A 28 -3.05 5.78 -0.24
N THR A 29 -2.44 5.71 0.94
CA THR A 29 -3.15 5.80 2.23
C THR A 29 -3.54 7.22 2.64
N TYR A 30 -2.97 8.24 2.01
CA TYR A 30 -3.27 9.66 2.26
C TYR A 30 -3.60 10.45 0.98
N ASP A 31 -3.37 9.85 -0.19
CA ASP A 31 -3.63 10.42 -1.51
C ASP A 31 -4.15 9.29 -2.43
N TRP A 32 -5.40 8.87 -2.21
CA TRP A 32 -6.06 7.80 -2.97
C TRP A 32 -6.79 8.28 -4.23
N HIS A 33 -6.60 9.53 -4.65
CA HIS A 33 -7.27 10.09 -5.83
C HIS A 33 -7.08 9.22 -7.06
N GLY A 34 -8.16 9.00 -7.82
CA GLY A 34 -8.16 8.11 -8.99
C GLY A 34 -8.46 6.65 -8.67
N LEU A 35 -8.56 6.26 -7.40
CA LEU A 35 -9.11 4.97 -6.98
C LEU A 35 -10.60 5.10 -6.63
N SER A 36 -11.42 4.18 -7.12
CA SER A 36 -12.81 4.02 -6.72
C SER A 36 -12.88 3.16 -5.47
N LEU A 37 -12.87 3.81 -4.29
CA LEU A 37 -12.96 3.16 -2.99
C LEU A 37 -14.39 3.25 -2.44
N VAL A 38 -14.76 2.30 -1.57
CA VAL A 38 -16.06 2.33 -0.88
C VAL A 38 -16.15 3.56 0.01
N GLU A 39 -17.23 4.33 -0.13
CA GLU A 39 -17.48 5.53 0.68
C GLU A 39 -18.21 5.21 1.99
N PRO A 40 -17.88 5.88 3.11
CA PRO A 40 -16.78 6.84 3.26
C PRO A 40 -15.40 6.15 3.18
N VAL A 41 -14.47 6.72 2.41
CA VAL A 41 -13.14 6.11 2.23
C VAL A 41 -12.44 5.91 3.58
N THR A 42 -12.10 4.66 3.86
CA THR A 42 -11.37 4.27 5.07
C THR A 42 -10.20 3.35 4.71
N TRP A 43 -9.00 3.72 5.18
CA TRP A 43 -7.81 2.87 5.15
C TRP A 43 -7.64 2.17 6.50
N HIS A 44 -7.97 0.89 6.56
CA HIS A 44 -7.92 0.08 7.78
C HIS A 44 -6.49 -0.38 8.09
N GLU A 45 -6.11 -0.34 9.36
CA GLU A 45 -4.74 -0.63 9.84
C GLU A 45 -4.41 -2.13 9.97
N ASN A 46 -5.38 -3.02 9.77
CA ASN A 46 -5.25 -4.47 10.01
C ASN A 46 -5.03 -5.29 8.72
N GLY A 47 -4.28 -4.76 7.77
CA GLY A 47 -3.87 -5.49 6.57
C GLY A 47 -2.86 -6.60 6.84
N PRO A 48 -2.45 -7.34 5.79
CA PRO A 48 -1.37 -8.30 5.89
C PRO A 48 -0.06 -7.61 6.26
N SER A 49 0.90 -8.38 6.79
CA SER A 49 2.24 -7.85 6.98
C SER A 49 3.08 -8.10 5.73
N LEU A 50 3.82 -7.11 5.25
CA LEU A 50 4.71 -7.25 4.10
C LEU A 50 6.10 -6.70 4.45
N PRO A 51 7.18 -7.25 3.85
CA PRO A 51 8.52 -6.73 4.08
C PRO A 51 8.69 -5.44 3.29
N ILE A 52 8.55 -4.28 3.94
CA ILE A 52 8.59 -2.97 3.30
C ILE A 52 9.89 -2.25 3.66
N GLU A 53 10.49 -1.55 2.68
CA GLU A 53 11.56 -0.57 2.90
C GLU A 53 11.49 0.56 1.87
N PHE A 54 12.01 1.74 2.23
CA PHE A 54 12.29 2.86 1.33
C PHE A 54 13.53 2.57 0.46
N SER A 55 13.51 1.46 -0.28
CA SER A 55 14.63 0.95 -1.08
C SER A 55 14.49 1.20 -2.58
N ARG A 56 13.57 2.07 -2.98
CA ARG A 56 13.41 2.54 -4.36
C ARG A 56 13.68 4.04 -4.46
N ILE A 57 14.45 4.46 -5.47
CA ILE A 57 14.55 5.86 -5.89
C ILE A 57 13.54 6.09 -7.02
N SER A 58 12.59 6.99 -6.81
CA SER A 58 11.62 7.40 -7.83
C SER A 58 12.26 8.30 -8.89
N LYS A 59 11.52 8.58 -9.97
CA LYS A 59 12.00 9.47 -11.05
C LYS A 59 12.33 10.89 -10.56
N ASP A 60 11.60 11.37 -9.56
CA ASP A 60 11.83 12.64 -8.87
C ASP A 60 12.75 12.49 -7.64
N ARG A 61 13.58 11.44 -7.65
CA ARG A 61 14.67 11.19 -6.71
C ARG A 61 14.28 10.95 -5.24
N ARG A 62 12.99 10.83 -4.93
CA ARG A 62 12.54 10.48 -3.58
C ARG A 62 12.83 9.02 -3.27
N LEU A 63 13.08 8.73 -2.00
CA LEU A 63 13.06 7.36 -1.50
C LEU A 63 11.60 6.94 -1.34
N THR A 64 11.17 5.86 -1.98
CA THR A 64 9.80 5.35 -1.94
C THR A 64 9.72 3.96 -1.32
N ALA A 65 8.68 3.73 -0.52
CA ALA A 65 8.45 2.46 0.16
C ALA A 65 7.92 1.40 -0.81
N VAL A 66 8.58 0.24 -0.85
CA VAL A 66 8.26 -0.89 -1.73
C VAL A 66 8.39 -2.20 -0.97
N ILE A 67 7.85 -3.28 -1.54
CA ILE A 67 8.12 -4.63 -1.03
C ILE A 67 9.59 -4.98 -1.34
N ASP A 68 10.37 -5.22 -0.29
CA ASP A 68 11.77 -5.62 -0.37
C ASP A 68 12.01 -6.82 0.53
N GLU A 69 11.97 -8.03 -0.02
CA GLU A 69 12.14 -9.27 0.75
C GLU A 69 13.53 -9.43 1.40
N ARG A 70 14.52 -8.63 0.98
CA ARG A 70 15.90 -8.74 1.48
C ARG A 70 16.20 -7.72 2.56
N ASN A 71 15.74 -6.49 2.38
CA ASN A 71 16.06 -5.37 3.27
C ASN A 71 14.85 -4.82 4.03
N GLY A 72 13.65 -5.27 3.67
CA GLY A 72 12.40 -4.85 4.26
C GLY A 72 12.15 -5.38 5.66
N GLU A 73 11.42 -4.59 6.43
CA GLU A 73 10.88 -4.99 7.72
C GLU A 73 9.42 -5.39 7.54
N TRP A 74 8.98 -6.42 8.26
CA TRP A 74 7.60 -6.88 8.22
C TRP A 74 6.69 -5.86 8.90
N VAL A 75 6.12 -4.96 8.11
CA VAL A 75 5.21 -3.90 8.56
C VAL A 75 3.78 -4.32 8.27
N ARG A 76 2.87 -3.96 9.16
CA ARG A 76 1.44 -4.16 8.91
C ARG A 76 0.97 -3.12 7.90
N THR A 77 0.55 -3.56 6.73
CA THR A 77 0.04 -2.66 5.70
C THR A 77 -1.37 -2.22 6.03
N ARG A 78 -1.82 -1.13 5.39
CA ARG A 78 -3.21 -0.74 5.38
C ARG A 78 -3.94 -1.38 4.21
N TYR A 79 -5.26 -1.42 4.28
CA TYR A 79 -6.10 -1.76 3.13
C TYR A 79 -7.33 -0.86 3.06
N ALA A 80 -7.85 -0.66 1.85
CA ALA A 80 -9.16 -0.07 1.61
C ALA A 80 -9.99 -0.99 0.72
N ALA A 81 -11.32 -0.97 0.88
CA ALA A 81 -12.23 -1.70 0.02
C ALA A 81 -12.43 -0.95 -1.30
N SER A 82 -12.27 -1.66 -2.41
CA SER A 82 -12.64 -1.16 -3.74
C SER A 82 -14.16 -1.09 -3.88
N ALA A 83 -14.67 -0.01 -4.48
CA ALA A 83 -16.06 0.09 -4.92
C ALA A 83 -16.33 -0.65 -6.25
N LEU A 84 -15.27 -1.12 -6.91
CA LEU A 84 -15.33 -1.93 -8.13
C LEU A 84 -15.34 -3.41 -7.78
N ASP A 85 -16.10 -4.17 -8.56
CA ASP A 85 -16.28 -5.63 -8.51
C ASP A 85 -15.50 -6.38 -9.61
N SER A 86 -14.50 -5.74 -10.22
CA SER A 86 -13.61 -6.32 -11.22
C SER A 86 -12.16 -6.04 -10.87
N ILE A 87 -11.38 -7.11 -10.74
CA ILE A 87 -9.95 -7.02 -10.43
C ILE A 87 -9.17 -6.32 -11.54
N GLU A 88 -9.57 -6.52 -12.80
CA GLU A 88 -8.97 -5.85 -13.96
C GLU A 88 -9.14 -4.34 -13.90
N ARG A 89 -10.36 -3.87 -13.56
CA ARG A 89 -10.62 -2.42 -13.42
C ARG A 89 -9.88 -1.82 -12.23
N VAL A 90 -9.74 -2.55 -11.13
CA VAL A 90 -8.93 -2.13 -9.97
C VAL A 90 -7.45 -2.02 -10.37
N ILE A 91 -6.92 -3.02 -11.09
CA ILE A 91 -5.55 -3.00 -11.62
C ILE A 91 -5.36 -1.80 -12.55
N GLU A 92 -6.32 -1.52 -13.44
CA GLU A 92 -6.26 -0.38 -14.35
C GLU A 92 -6.22 0.96 -13.63
N GLN A 93 -7.07 1.17 -12.61
CA GLN A 93 -7.01 2.38 -11.79
C GLN A 93 -5.68 2.51 -11.06
N LEU A 94 -5.16 1.41 -10.51
CA LEU A 94 -3.88 1.44 -9.81
C LEU A 94 -2.71 1.71 -10.77
N LEU A 95 -2.73 1.20 -12.00
CA LEU A 95 -1.75 1.53 -13.04
C LEU A 95 -1.73 3.04 -13.37
N VAL A 96 -2.92 3.63 -13.54
CA VAL A 96 -3.06 5.06 -13.80
C VAL A 96 -2.55 5.86 -12.60
N ARG A 97 -2.92 5.46 -11.38
CA ARG A 97 -2.49 6.09 -10.12
C ARG A 97 -0.98 6.06 -9.94
N GLU A 98 -0.33 4.95 -10.30
CA GLU A 98 1.12 4.77 -10.23
C GLU A 98 1.85 5.31 -11.47
N ARG A 99 1.13 5.93 -12.41
CA ARG A 99 1.65 6.53 -13.65
C ARG A 99 2.53 5.57 -14.44
N THR A 100 2.10 4.30 -14.55
CA THR A 100 2.81 3.24 -15.25
C THR A 100 1.89 2.44 -16.17
N THR A 101 2.43 1.95 -17.28
CA THR A 101 1.73 1.04 -18.21
C THR A 101 2.14 -0.42 -18.00
N LYS A 102 3.06 -0.67 -17.06
CA LYS A 102 3.61 -2.00 -16.80
C LYS A 102 2.64 -2.79 -15.92
N LYS A 103 1.72 -3.54 -16.52
CA LYS A 103 0.77 -4.41 -15.79
C LYS A 103 1.44 -5.31 -14.76
N HIS A 104 2.64 -5.80 -15.08
CA HIS A 104 3.42 -6.65 -14.18
C HIS A 104 4.00 -5.93 -12.94
N TRP A 105 3.79 -4.62 -12.79
CA TRP A 105 4.08 -3.85 -11.55
C TRP A 105 2.87 -3.74 -10.63
N ILE A 106 1.75 -4.39 -10.95
CA ILE A 106 0.61 -4.51 -10.06
C ILE A 106 0.45 -5.99 -9.72
N GLY A 107 0.46 -6.29 -8.43
CA GLY A 107 0.26 -7.64 -7.92
C GLY A 107 -1.20 -7.87 -7.56
N PHE A 108 -1.65 -9.11 -7.68
CA PHE A 108 -2.98 -9.50 -7.24
C PHE A 108 -3.08 -10.97 -6.83
N VAL A 109 -4.06 -11.28 -6.00
CA VAL A 109 -4.56 -12.64 -5.72
C VAL A 109 -6.08 -12.60 -5.78
N ASP A 110 -6.67 -13.51 -6.55
CA ASP A 110 -8.12 -13.72 -6.65
C ASP A 110 -8.46 -15.17 -6.24
N LEU A 111 -9.06 -15.33 -5.05
CA LEU A 111 -9.45 -16.65 -4.54
C LEU A 111 -10.62 -17.25 -5.31
N ARG A 112 -11.48 -16.42 -5.92
CA ARG A 112 -12.68 -16.86 -6.62
C ARG A 112 -12.36 -17.38 -8.01
N ALA A 113 -11.51 -16.67 -8.75
CA ALA A 113 -11.01 -17.12 -10.05
C ALA A 113 -9.87 -18.14 -9.92
N GLY A 114 -9.22 -18.22 -8.76
CA GLY A 114 -8.03 -19.06 -8.56
C GLY A 114 -6.82 -18.56 -9.35
N THR A 115 -6.74 -17.26 -9.59
CA THR A 115 -5.67 -16.61 -10.36
C THR A 115 -4.88 -15.64 -9.50
N GLU A 116 -3.62 -15.43 -9.86
CA GLU A 116 -2.72 -14.54 -9.13
C GLU A 116 -1.57 -14.08 -10.02
N TRP A 117 -0.97 -12.97 -9.63
CA TRP A 117 0.27 -12.48 -10.21
C TRP A 117 1.04 -11.67 -9.18
N SER A 118 2.36 -11.90 -9.09
CA SER A 118 3.28 -11.00 -8.41
C SER A 118 4.69 -11.16 -8.97
N ARG A 119 5.49 -10.11 -8.86
CA ARG A 119 6.94 -10.16 -9.06
C ARG A 119 7.69 -10.70 -7.85
N ASN A 120 7.09 -10.62 -6.66
CA ASN A 120 7.71 -11.12 -5.44
C ASN A 120 7.69 -12.65 -5.41
N SER A 121 8.37 -13.22 -4.42
CA SER A 121 8.42 -14.67 -4.25
C SER A 121 7.02 -15.27 -4.04
N PRO A 122 6.84 -16.56 -4.37
CA PRO A 122 5.63 -17.30 -4.02
C PRO A 122 5.27 -17.23 -2.53
N ALA A 123 6.26 -17.03 -1.64
CA ALA A 123 6.01 -16.91 -0.21
C ALA A 123 5.22 -15.64 0.14
N ILE A 124 5.42 -14.52 -0.57
CA ILE A 124 4.61 -13.30 -0.41
C ILE A 124 3.18 -13.55 -0.88
N VAL A 125 3.01 -14.18 -2.04
CA VAL A 125 1.68 -14.53 -2.58
C VAL A 125 0.94 -15.46 -1.64
N ASP A 126 1.59 -16.50 -1.12
CA ASP A 126 1.02 -17.41 -0.12
C ASP A 126 0.65 -16.70 1.18
N HIS A 127 1.44 -15.71 1.61
CA HIS A 127 1.14 -14.89 2.78
C HIS A 127 -0.15 -14.08 2.57
N LEU A 128 -0.30 -13.44 1.40
CA LEU A 128 -1.48 -12.69 1.04
C LEU A 128 -2.72 -13.59 0.88
N ARG A 129 -2.56 -14.77 0.28
CA ARG A 129 -3.62 -15.78 0.16
C ARG A 129 -4.16 -16.20 1.54
N ARG A 130 -3.28 -16.46 2.52
CA ARG A 130 -3.67 -16.79 3.89
C ARG A 130 -4.36 -15.64 4.61
N TRP A 131 -3.96 -14.40 4.33
CA TRP A 131 -4.65 -13.23 4.86
C TRP A 131 -6.06 -13.12 4.27
N LEU A 132 -6.22 -13.27 2.94
CA LEU A 132 -7.52 -13.25 2.27
C LEU A 132 -8.49 -14.31 2.80
N GLN A 133 -8.02 -15.53 3.05
CA GLN A 133 -8.83 -16.62 3.64
C GLN A 133 -9.44 -16.29 5.01
N ARG A 134 -8.89 -15.29 5.71
CA ARG A 134 -9.36 -14.81 7.02
C ARG A 134 -10.05 -13.45 6.94
N ALA A 135 -9.93 -12.78 5.79
CA ALA A 135 -10.57 -11.50 5.51
C ALA A 135 -11.94 -11.72 4.88
N THR A 136 -12.71 -10.65 4.73
CA THR A 136 -14.02 -10.65 4.07
C THR A 136 -13.93 -10.36 2.56
N PHE A 137 -12.72 -10.39 2.00
CA PHE A 137 -12.47 -10.07 0.59
C PHE A 137 -12.19 -11.34 -0.21
N ASP A 138 -12.66 -11.36 -1.45
CA ASP A 138 -12.39 -12.45 -2.41
C ASP A 138 -11.04 -12.27 -3.08
N ALA A 139 -10.59 -11.02 -3.26
CA ALA A 139 -9.36 -10.68 -3.93
C ALA A 139 -8.61 -9.53 -3.26
N VAL A 140 -7.31 -9.43 -3.52
CA VAL A 140 -6.45 -8.33 -3.10
C VAL A 140 -5.58 -7.85 -4.25
N VAL A 141 -5.39 -6.54 -4.35
CA VAL A 141 -4.54 -5.87 -5.34
C VAL A 141 -3.56 -4.93 -4.63
N TRP A 142 -2.33 -4.83 -5.11
CA TRP A 142 -1.32 -3.94 -4.54
C TRP A 142 -0.31 -3.45 -5.58
N THR A 143 0.38 -2.35 -5.25
CA THR A 143 1.50 -1.84 -6.03
C THR A 143 2.71 -2.77 -5.85
N ASP A 144 3.14 -3.42 -6.92
CA ASP A 144 4.21 -4.42 -6.96
C ASP A 144 5.44 -3.91 -7.74
N ILE A 145 5.76 -2.64 -7.52
CA ILE A 145 6.94 -1.99 -8.10
C ILE A 145 8.18 -2.47 -7.33
N PRO A 146 9.23 -2.95 -8.01
CA PRO A 146 10.38 -3.53 -7.33
C PRO A 146 11.25 -2.46 -6.63
N PRO A 147 12.06 -2.88 -5.65
CA PRO A 147 13.24 -2.13 -5.22
C PRO A 147 14.11 -1.74 -6.40
N ASP A 148 14.67 -0.53 -6.35
CA ASP A 148 15.45 0.05 -7.44
C ASP A 148 16.27 1.20 -6.88
N PHE A 149 17.53 0.92 -6.58
CA PHE A 149 18.47 1.89 -6.01
C PHE A 149 19.51 2.34 -7.05
N GLY A 150 19.15 2.28 -8.34
CA GLY A 150 20.02 2.62 -9.45
C GLY A 150 21.21 1.66 -9.57
N GLU A 151 22.40 2.23 -9.81
CA GLU A 151 23.64 1.45 -9.99
C GLU A 151 24.29 1.02 -8.66
N LEU A 152 23.81 1.54 -7.54
CA LEU A 152 24.37 1.25 -6.22
C LEU A 152 23.57 0.15 -5.51
N PRO A 153 24.25 -0.73 -4.74
CA PRO A 153 23.54 -1.63 -3.86
C PRO A 153 22.80 -0.83 -2.79
N PHE A 154 21.57 -1.23 -2.50
CA PHE A 154 20.84 -0.66 -1.38
C PHE A 154 21.58 -0.92 -0.06
N SER A 155 21.67 0.12 0.76
CA SER A 155 21.97 0.02 2.18
C SER A 155 21.36 1.22 2.90
N ILE A 156 21.13 1.10 4.21
CA ILE A 156 20.62 2.22 5.01
C ILE A 156 21.53 3.45 4.89
N GLY A 157 22.86 3.23 4.88
CA GLY A 157 23.84 4.29 4.72
C GLY A 157 23.74 4.98 3.35
N ALA A 158 23.60 4.21 2.27
CA ALA A 158 23.44 4.75 0.93
C ALA A 158 22.12 5.49 0.75
N ALA A 159 21.01 4.97 1.30
CA ALA A 159 19.72 5.64 1.32
C ALA A 159 19.77 7.00 2.03
N VAL A 160 20.38 7.04 3.22
CA VAL A 160 20.57 8.30 3.96
C VAL A 160 21.48 9.26 3.20
N ALA A 161 22.58 8.78 2.62
CA ALA A 161 23.49 9.63 1.84
C ALA A 161 22.79 10.22 0.62
N HIS A 162 21.99 9.41 -0.10
CA HIS A 162 21.17 9.88 -1.22
C HIS A 162 20.20 10.98 -0.77
N PHE A 163 19.44 10.76 0.31
CA PHE A 163 18.50 11.74 0.86
C PHE A 163 19.18 13.07 1.24
N LEU A 164 20.36 13.00 1.86
CA LEU A 164 21.11 14.19 2.27
C LEU A 164 21.78 14.92 1.09
N GLY A 165 21.96 14.25 -0.04
CA GLY A 165 22.52 14.82 -1.27
C GLY A 165 21.49 15.41 -2.24
N LEU A 166 20.20 15.40 -1.89
CA LEU A 166 19.14 16.07 -2.64
C LEU A 166 19.27 17.59 -2.48
N ASP A 167 18.79 18.36 -3.46
CA ASP A 167 18.63 19.80 -3.27
C ASP A 167 17.51 20.11 -2.27
N GLU A 168 17.37 21.38 -1.88
CA GLU A 168 16.42 21.78 -0.83
C GLU A 168 14.96 21.40 -1.17
N ALA A 169 14.55 21.57 -2.43
CA ALA A 169 13.19 21.29 -2.86
C ALA A 169 12.92 19.78 -2.97
N GLU A 170 13.86 19.04 -3.56
CA GLU A 170 13.84 17.57 -3.63
C GLU A 170 13.83 16.95 -2.24
N GLN A 171 14.66 17.47 -1.33
CA GLN A 171 14.74 16.98 0.04
C GLN A 171 13.46 17.27 0.83
N ALA A 172 12.83 18.44 0.65
CA ALA A 172 11.54 18.73 1.27
C ALA A 172 10.45 17.76 0.80
N ALA A 173 10.38 17.47 -0.49
CA ALA A 173 9.43 16.50 -1.04
C ALA A 173 9.71 15.06 -0.56
N ALA A 174 10.98 14.65 -0.51
CA ALA A 174 11.39 13.35 0.02
C ALA A 174 11.08 13.21 1.52
N ARG A 175 11.34 14.27 2.31
CA ARG A 175 11.01 14.36 3.73
C ARG A 175 9.53 14.12 3.96
N ASN A 176 8.68 14.85 3.25
CA ASN A 176 7.22 14.72 3.36
C ASN A 176 6.76 13.30 2.99
N TYR A 177 7.31 12.71 1.93
CA TYR A 177 6.95 11.35 1.55
C TYR A 177 7.24 10.31 2.65
N VAL A 178 8.42 10.39 3.28
CA VAL A 178 8.80 9.49 4.37
C VAL A 178 7.99 9.79 5.65
N ALA A 179 7.76 11.08 5.96
CA ALA A 179 7.00 11.52 7.13
C ALA A 179 5.52 11.08 7.09
N TRP A 180 4.89 11.20 5.92
CA TRP A 180 3.48 10.93 5.70
C TRP A 180 3.15 9.45 5.49
N ALA A 181 4.17 8.60 5.31
CA ALA A 181 3.94 7.17 5.31
C ALA A 181 3.26 6.73 6.63
N PRO A 182 2.33 5.76 6.59
CA PRO A 182 1.65 5.27 7.78
C PRO A 182 2.63 4.98 8.92
N ARG A 183 2.24 5.25 10.17
CA ARG A 183 3.11 5.05 11.35
C ARG A 183 3.63 3.62 11.46
N GLU A 184 2.88 2.66 10.94
CA GLU A 184 3.24 1.23 10.91
C GLU A 184 4.46 0.97 10.01
N VAL A 185 4.72 1.86 9.05
CA VAL A 185 5.89 1.83 8.16
C VAL A 185 7.06 2.51 8.86
N ASP A 186 7.44 1.97 10.01
CA ASP A 186 8.62 2.38 10.78
C ASP A 186 9.81 1.49 10.41
N THR A 187 10.39 1.72 9.23
CA THR A 187 11.48 0.91 8.67
C THR A 187 12.86 1.46 9.03
N ALA A 188 13.93 0.73 8.68
CA ALA A 188 15.29 1.11 9.05
C ALA A 188 15.72 2.46 8.44
N VAL A 189 15.35 2.75 7.18
CA VAL A 189 15.62 4.07 6.57
C VAL A 189 14.87 5.19 7.29
N ARG A 190 13.58 5.02 7.58
CA ARG A 190 12.78 6.04 8.30
C ARG A 190 13.38 6.34 9.67
N ARG A 191 13.71 5.30 10.45
CA ARG A 191 14.37 5.47 11.76
C ARG A 191 15.73 6.16 11.64
N ALA A 192 16.51 5.84 10.61
CA ALA A 192 17.81 6.46 10.38
C ALA A 192 17.71 7.96 10.03
N LEU A 193 16.68 8.36 9.28
CA LEU A 193 16.39 9.77 8.97
C LEU A 193 15.86 10.52 10.20
N LYS A 194 14.95 9.92 10.98
CA LYS A 194 14.46 10.47 12.26
C LYS A 194 15.60 10.76 13.23
N LYS A 195 16.51 9.81 13.43
CA LYS A 195 17.69 9.97 14.30
C LYS A 195 18.59 11.16 13.90
N ARG A 196 18.52 11.60 12.64
CA ARG A 196 19.29 12.72 12.08
C ARG A 196 18.48 14.03 12.04
N GLY A 197 17.28 14.05 12.62
CA GLY A 197 16.39 15.22 12.58
C GLY A 197 15.91 15.55 11.17
N GLN A 198 15.88 14.57 10.25
CA GLN A 198 15.48 14.80 8.87
C GLN A 198 14.01 14.53 8.62
N VAL A 199 13.35 13.73 9.47
CA VAL A 199 11.95 13.34 9.36
C VAL A 199 11.36 13.29 10.75
N ASP A 200 10.15 13.82 10.91
CA ASP A 200 9.29 13.61 12.07
C ASP A 200 8.05 12.84 11.65
N ASP A 201 7.40 12.14 12.59
CA ASP A 201 6.12 11.50 12.31
C ASP A 201 5.02 12.56 12.25
N ILE A 202 4.51 12.76 11.05
CA ILE A 202 3.51 13.77 10.76
C ILE A 202 2.38 13.09 10.02
N ASP A 203 1.17 13.17 10.58
CA ASP A 203 -0.01 12.69 9.88
C ASP A 203 -0.43 13.75 8.83
N PRO A 204 -0.41 13.40 7.53
CA PRO A 204 -0.73 14.34 6.45
C PRO A 204 -2.12 14.95 6.57
N GLN A 205 -3.07 14.27 7.23
CA GLN A 205 -4.43 14.80 7.45
C GLN A 205 -4.45 16.07 8.30
N PHE A 206 -3.41 16.30 9.11
CA PHE A 206 -3.27 17.50 9.95
C PHE A 206 -2.39 18.59 9.30
N CYS A 207 -1.79 18.33 8.14
CA CYS A 207 -0.89 19.26 7.46
C CYS A 207 -1.55 20.07 6.34
N GLY A 208 -2.88 20.04 6.22
CA GLY A 208 -3.58 20.80 5.19
C GLY A 208 -3.18 20.34 3.79
N TRP A 209 -3.19 19.02 3.54
CA TRP A 209 -3.15 18.49 2.19
C TRP A 209 -4.12 19.30 1.33
N PRO A 210 -3.67 19.96 0.25
CA PRO A 210 -4.53 20.93 -0.42
C PRO A 210 -5.74 20.19 -1.00
N PRO A 211 -6.94 20.80 -1.00
CA PRO A 211 -7.93 20.41 -1.98
C PRO A 211 -7.27 20.67 -3.34
N HIS A 212 -6.99 19.61 -4.09
CA HIS A 212 -6.65 19.76 -5.49
C HIS A 212 -7.98 19.87 -6.23
N ASP A 213 -8.17 21.02 -6.90
CA ASP A 213 -9.30 21.34 -7.78
C ASP A 213 -9.57 20.24 -8.83
#